data_AF-A0AAD7NMP5-F1
#
_entry.id   AF-A0AAD7NMP5-F1
#
_cell.length_a   1.000
_cell.length_b   1.000
_cell.length_c   1.000
_cell.angle_alpha   90.00
_cell.angle_beta   90.00
_cell.angle_gamma   90.00
#
_symmetry.space_group_name_H-M   'P 1'
#
loop_
_entity.id
_entity.type
_entity.pdbx_description
1 polymer ?
#
loop_
_entity_poly.entity_id
_entity_poly.type
_entity_poly.pdbx_seq_one_letter_code
_entity_poly.pdbx_strand_id
1 'polypeptide(L)'
;KLKARRMALVHDKKVMRSEKRQCKALMSTIRRLPPEVIGEIFLYFTPILPFTRDYRWHEPDSPPQVTTPWYLGQICRYWRGIALSLRSLWS
;
A
#
# COMPACT_ATOMS: atom_id res chain seq x y z
N LYS A 1 -39.37 -1.85 18.89
CA LYS A 1 -39.02 -0.50 18.37
C LYS A 1 -37.51 -0.16 18.49
N LEU A 2 -36.82 -0.40 19.62
CA LEU A 2 -35.38 -0.09 19.77
C LEU A 2 -34.43 -0.87 18.83
N LYS A 3 -34.68 -2.17 18.58
CA LYS A 3 -33.84 -2.99 17.69
C LYS A 3 -33.81 -2.48 16.26
N ALA A 4 -34.95 -2.02 15.73
CA ALA A 4 -35.05 -1.47 14.39
C ALA A 4 -34.25 -0.16 14.24
N ARG A 5 -34.36 0.76 15.21
CA ARG A 5 -33.54 2.00 15.22
C ARG A 5 -32.04 1.70 15.31
N ARG A 6 -31.64 0.70 16.09
CA ARG A 6 -30.23 0.26 16.17
C ARG A 6 -29.73 -0.30 14.85
N MET A 7 -30.53 -1.12 14.16
CA MET A 7 -30.16 -1.67 12.85
C MET A 7 -30.03 -0.59 11.77
N ALA A 8 -30.94 0.38 11.75
CA ALA A 8 -30.85 1.53 10.85
C ALA A 8 -29.55 2.33 11.07
N LEU A 9 -29.21 2.65 12.33
CA LEU A 9 -27.96 3.36 12.65
C LEU A 9 -26.70 2.59 12.27
N VAL A 10 -26.71 1.26 12.40
CA VAL A 10 -25.57 0.42 11.98
C VAL A 10 -25.45 0.38 10.45
N HIS A 11 -26.58 0.32 9.75
CA HIS A 11 -26.63 0.37 8.29
C HIS A 11 -26.10 1.71 7.77
N ASP A 12 -26.60 2.83 8.28
CA ASP A 12 -26.14 4.19 7.89
C ASP A 12 -24.65 4.38 8.13
N LYS A 13 -24.15 3.93 9.29
CA LYS A 13 -22.70 3.96 9.56
C LYS A 13 -21.89 3.12 8.58
N LYS A 14 -22.44 1.99 8.11
CA LYS A 14 -21.77 1.11 7.14
C LYS A 14 -21.72 1.77 5.76
N VAL A 15 -22.83 2.38 5.32
CA VAL A 15 -22.95 3.13 4.06
C VAL A 15 -21.98 4.32 4.05
N MET A 16 -22.02 5.15 5.09
CA MET A 16 -21.15 6.33 5.19
C MET A 16 -19.66 5.95 5.24
N ARG A 17 -19.31 4.80 5.84
CA ARG A 17 -17.94 4.26 5.81
C ARG A 17 -17.52 3.79 4.42
N SER A 18 -18.42 3.17 3.65
CA SER A 18 -18.12 2.78 2.26
C SER A 18 -17.93 3.99 1.35
N GLU A 19 -18.79 5.01 1.47
CA GLU A 19 -18.68 6.24 0.70
C GLU A 19 -17.38 6.98 1.02
N LYS A 20 -17.03 7.12 2.31
CA LYS A 20 -15.75 7.72 2.72
C LYS A 20 -14.55 6.95 2.14
N ARG A 21 -14.61 5.62 2.05
CA ARG A 21 -13.57 4.80 1.42
C ARG A 21 -13.49 5.04 -0.10
N GLN A 22 -14.64 5.21 -0.77
CA GLN A 22 -14.70 5.53 -2.19
C GLN A 22 -14.18 6.95 -2.48
N CYS A 23 -14.55 7.95 -1.70
CA CYS A 23 -14.01 9.30 -1.86
C CYS A 23 -12.50 9.34 -1.60
N LYS A 24 -12.01 8.69 -0.53
CA LYS A 24 -10.56 8.53 -0.31
C LYS A 24 -9.86 7.77 -1.43
N ALA A 25 -10.57 6.84 -2.07
CA ALA A 25 -10.06 6.13 -3.22
C ALA A 25 -9.87 7.02 -4.44
N LEU A 26 -10.85 7.88 -4.72
CA LEU A 26 -10.84 8.84 -5.83
C LEU A 26 -9.86 10.00 -5.60
N MET A 27 -9.65 10.41 -4.34
CA MET A 27 -8.72 11.47 -3.95
C MET A 27 -7.28 10.98 -3.76
N SER A 28 -7.02 9.68 -3.89
CA SER A 28 -5.68 9.13 -3.77
C SER A 28 -4.86 9.49 -5.01
N THR A 29 -4.06 10.55 -4.94
CA THR A 29 -3.16 11.02 -6.00
C THR A 29 -2.34 9.88 -6.60
N ILE A 30 -1.93 8.92 -5.77
CA ILE A 30 -1.11 7.77 -6.16
C ILE A 30 -1.80 6.81 -7.15
N ARG A 31 -3.13 6.83 -7.26
CA ARG A 31 -3.87 6.04 -8.25
C ARG A 31 -4.11 6.77 -9.57
N ARG A 32 -3.80 8.06 -9.61
CA ARG A 32 -3.85 8.88 -10.83
C ARG A 32 -2.50 8.91 -11.53
N LEU A 33 -1.45 8.45 -10.87
CA LEU A 33 -0.14 8.29 -11.48
C LEU A 33 -0.18 7.13 -12.49
N PRO A 34 0.45 7.31 -13.66
CA PRO A 34 0.69 6.21 -14.59
C PRO A 34 1.43 5.06 -13.89
N PRO A 35 1.13 3.81 -14.24
CA PRO A 35 1.77 2.65 -13.63
C PRO A 35 3.30 2.65 -13.81
N GLU A 36 3.81 3.25 -14.88
CA GLU A 36 5.24 3.41 -15.17
C GLU A 36 5.94 4.27 -14.11
N VAL A 37 5.32 5.40 -13.74
CA VAL A 37 5.86 6.32 -12.72
C VAL A 37 5.94 5.63 -11.35
N ILE A 38 4.93 4.84 -11.02
CA ILE A 38 4.91 4.06 -9.77
C ILE A 38 5.96 2.94 -9.81
N GLY A 39 6.15 2.32 -10.97
CA GLY A 39 7.21 1.34 -11.20
C GLY A 39 8.60 1.92 -10.96
N GLU A 40 8.89 3.09 -11.52
CA GLU A 40 10.15 3.81 -11.28
C GLU A 40 10.37 4.12 -9.80
N ILE A 41 9.32 4.55 -9.09
CA ILE A 41 9.37 4.72 -7.63
C ILE A 41 9.74 3.39 -6.96
N PHE A 42 9.13 2.27 -7.33
CA PHE A 42 9.45 0.98 -6.73
C PHE A 42 10.92 0.60 -6.95
N LEU A 43 11.44 0.79 -8.15
CA LEU A 43 12.84 0.48 -8.47
C LEU A 43 13.82 1.40 -7.73
N TYR A 44 13.45 2.66 -7.48
CA TYR A 44 14.28 3.58 -6.71
C TYR A 44 14.36 3.20 -5.23
N PHE A 45 13.23 2.77 -4.62
CA PHE A 45 13.16 2.54 -3.17
C PHE A 45 13.44 1.09 -2.73
N THR A 46 13.24 0.09 -3.61
CA THR A 46 13.48 -1.32 -3.27
C THR A 46 14.93 -1.65 -2.90
N PRO A 47 15.98 -1.13 -3.57
CA PRO A 47 17.35 -1.39 -3.15
C PRO A 47 17.74 -0.69 -1.84
N ILE A 48 16.93 0.26 -1.35
CA ILE A 48 17.29 1.18 -0.24
C ILE A 48 16.58 0.83 1.08
N LEU A 49 15.55 -0.01 1.06
CA LEU A 49 14.73 -0.27 2.26
C LEU A 49 14.96 -1.68 2.83
N PRO A 50 15.96 -1.87 3.71
CA PRO A 50 15.98 -3.02 4.59
C PRO A 50 14.78 -2.89 5.54
N PHE A 51 13.84 -3.83 5.44
CA PHE A 51 12.63 -3.83 6.26
C PHE A 51 12.90 -4.17 7.74
N THR A 52 14.14 -4.12 8.20
CA THR A 52 14.44 -3.98 9.63
C THR A 52 14.27 -2.52 9.99
N ARG A 53 13.03 -2.11 10.21
CA ARG A 53 12.75 -0.84 10.90
C ARG A 53 13.06 -1.00 12.39
N ASP A 54 14.32 -1.29 12.71
CA ASP A 54 14.91 -0.79 13.94
C ASP A 54 15.57 0.53 13.51
N TYR A 55 15.13 1.65 14.06
CA TYR A 55 15.77 2.97 13.86
C TYR A 55 17.17 3.02 14.52
N ARG A 56 17.84 1.88 14.62
CA ARG A 56 19.19 1.73 15.11
C ARG A 56 20.07 1.75 13.88
N TRP A 57 20.74 2.89 13.70
CA TRP A 57 22.06 3.01 13.08
C TRP A 57 22.53 1.72 12.40
N HIS A 58 22.46 1.70 11.07
CA HIS A 58 23.07 0.64 10.28
C HIS A 58 24.50 0.40 10.77
N GLU A 59 24.80 -0.82 11.22
CA GLU A 59 26.19 -1.26 11.34
C GLU A 59 26.79 -1.22 9.92
N PRO A 60 27.95 -0.55 9.73
CA PRO A 60 28.58 -0.37 8.43
C PRO A 60 28.83 -1.67 7.65
N ASP A 61 28.92 -2.81 8.35
CA ASP A 61 29.34 -4.09 7.79
C ASP A 61 28.19 -5.10 7.61
N SER A 62 26.93 -4.66 7.75
CA SER A 62 25.78 -5.54 7.51
C SER A 62 25.56 -5.74 6.00
N PRO A 63 25.53 -6.99 5.48
CA PRO A 63 25.30 -7.23 4.05
C PRO A 63 23.92 -6.68 3.65
N PRO A 64 23.77 -6.15 2.42
CA PRO A 64 22.49 -5.63 1.97
C PRO A 64 21.46 -6.76 2.01
N GLN A 65 20.53 -6.68 2.97
CA GLN A 65 19.42 -7.61 3.03
C GLN A 65 18.50 -7.28 1.86
N VAL A 66 18.65 -8.02 0.76
CA VAL A 66 17.74 -7.97 -0.39
C VAL A 66 16.41 -8.54 0.07
N THR A 67 15.62 -7.72 0.78
CA THR A 67 14.28 -8.12 1.20
C THR A 67 13.36 -8.03 0.00
N THR A 68 12.71 -9.15 -0.31
CA THR A 68 11.83 -9.33 -1.44
C THR A 68 10.73 -8.25 -1.48
N PRO A 69 10.36 -7.71 -2.66
CA PRO A 69 9.45 -6.55 -2.80
C PRO A 69 7.98 -6.82 -2.43
N TRP A 70 7.68 -7.93 -1.77
CA TRP A 70 6.33 -8.34 -1.38
C TRP A 70 5.57 -7.28 -0.58
N TYR A 71 6.26 -6.45 0.19
CA TYR A 71 5.65 -5.38 0.97
C TYR A 71 4.91 -4.36 0.09
N LEU A 72 5.40 -4.08 -1.12
CA LEU A 72 4.74 -3.21 -2.09
C LEU A 72 3.37 -3.78 -2.50
N GLY A 73 3.30 -5.11 -2.63
CA GLY A 73 2.07 -5.84 -2.91
C GLY A 73 1.06 -5.87 -1.76
N GLN A 74 1.44 -5.50 -0.53
CA GLN A 74 0.52 -5.45 0.62
C GLN A 74 -0.21 -4.11 0.76
N ILE A 75 0.24 -3.05 0.08
CA ILE A 75 -0.31 -1.70 0.23
C ILE A 75 -1.72 -1.60 -0.37
N CYS A 76 -1.89 -1.97 -1.65
CA CYS A 76 -3.20 -2.05 -2.28
C CYS A 76 -3.19 -2.94 -3.53
N ARG A 77 -4.38 -3.26 -4.06
CA ARG A 77 -4.53 -4.08 -5.28
C ARG A 77 -3.83 -3.46 -6.50
N TYR A 78 -3.89 -2.14 -6.64
CA TYR A 78 -3.27 -1.42 -7.76
C TYR A 78 -1.74 -1.56 -7.74
N TRP A 79 -1.13 -1.33 -6.57
CA TRP A 79 0.31 -1.48 -6.36
C TRP A 79 0.79 -2.92 -6.56
N ARG A 80 -0.01 -3.90 -6.10
CA ARG A 80 0.29 -5.31 -6.34
C ARG A 80 0.34 -5.64 -7.83
N GLY A 81 -0.61 -5.13 -8.61
CA GLY A 81 -0.62 -5.33 -10.06
C GLY A 81 0.65 -4.81 -10.72
N ILE A 82 1.07 -3.61 -10.36
CA ILE A 82 2.29 -2.97 -10.87
C ILE A 82 3.54 -3.73 -10.42
N ALA A 83 3.66 -4.06 -9.13
CA ALA A 83 4.82 -4.78 -8.61
C ALA A 83 5.01 -6.13 -9.31
N LEU A 84 3.92 -6.88 -9.55
CA LEU A 84 3.98 -8.16 -10.25
C LEU A 84 4.31 -8.03 -11.75
N SER A 85 4.03 -6.88 -12.38
CA SER A 85 4.38 -6.66 -13.79
C SER A 85 5.82 -6.20 -13.99
N LEU A 86 6.49 -5.66 -12.96
CA LEU A 86 7.88 -5.20 -13.05
C LEU A 86 8.86 -6.35 -12.79
N ARG A 87 9.36 -6.98 -13.85
CA ARG A 87 10.36 -8.07 -13.75
C ARG A 87 11.63 -7.65 -13.00
N SER A 88 12.12 -6.43 -13.23
CA SER A 88 13.33 -5.86 -12.60
C SER A 88 13.25 -5.74 -11.09
N LEU A 89 12.06 -5.86 -10.51
CA LEU A 89 11.85 -5.84 -9.07
C LEU A 89 12.16 -7.21 -8.41
N TRP A 90 12.17 -8.29 -9.20
CA TRP A 90 12.28 -9.68 -8.72
C TRP A 90 13.49 -10.44 -9.26
N SER A 91 14.32 -9.80 -10.09
CA SER A 91 15.58 -10.31 -10.61
C SER A 91 16.73 -10.00 -9.64
#